data_AF-A0A7X3SQW5-F1
#
_entry.id   AF-A0A7X3SQW5-F1
#
_cell.length_a   1.000
_cell.length_b   1.000
_cell.length_c   1.000
_cell.angle_alpha   90.00
_cell.angle_beta   90.00
_cell.angle_gamma   90.00
#
_symmetry.space_group_name_H-M   'P 1'
#
loop_
_entity.id
_entity.type
_entity.pdbx_description
1 polymer ?
#
loop_
_entity_poly.entity_id
_entity_poly.type
_entity_poly.pdbx_seq_one_letter_code
_entity_poly.pdbx_strand_id
1 'polypeptide(L)'
;MLMTLNPNVAPSGNFNLSDWKITLPVDSSGKTSGTAIEVKNLSGYQSKYFYTGSDGAMVFYVPVDGATTSGSSYARSELREMNGTAKAAWNLKTGGFMSATLEVDAAPMRDGQGRKIVVGQIHGQDDELVRLYWQDNKLYFANDQSGSDNEEHDFTFKATDGSAPDVSLNEKFSYTINAKGNVLDVDIYADGKVYHSHTTINSVWQSDTFYFKAGAYLGANETNGSGYGQTSFYALSFNHDGTTTTPSTPAPTPTPTPTPTPTPTPTPTPDDQSSTLPVTTRTIQGSNSHNYVKGTSGNDLLKGNAGRDVLWGKTGSDVMYGGNDSDADAFVFNTAIGKDVDWIMDFNPSHDLIRLENSIFRKLTKTGSLSSSFFTEGEKAKDANDRIVYDKNTGDLFYDADGTGGGAAVKFAVIHNKAALTAADFIVI
;
A
#
# COMPACT_ATOMS: atom_id res chain seq x y z
N MET A 1 3.33 10.48 28.77
CA MET A 1 3.72 11.41 27.69
C MET A 1 4.19 10.52 26.55
N LEU A 2 3.37 10.31 25.52
CA LEU A 2 3.80 9.54 24.34
C LEU A 2 4.99 10.30 23.75
N MET A 3 6.19 9.69 23.78
CA MET A 3 7.33 10.27 23.08
C MET A 3 6.96 10.33 21.60
N THR A 4 6.92 11.54 21.06
CA THR A 4 6.74 11.74 19.62
C THR A 4 7.96 11.16 18.91
N LEU A 5 7.74 10.24 17.97
CA LEU A 5 8.83 9.66 17.18
C LEU A 5 9.50 10.77 16.35
N ASN A 6 10.82 10.69 16.17
CA ASN A 6 11.57 11.69 15.44
C ASN A 6 11.76 11.24 13.98
N PRO A 7 11.21 11.95 12.98
CA PRO A 7 11.34 11.56 11.57
C PRO A 7 12.75 11.77 11.00
N ASN A 8 13.65 12.46 11.72
CA ASN A 8 14.98 12.80 11.23
C ASN A 8 16.09 11.84 11.68
N VAL A 9 15.75 10.73 12.32
CA VAL A 9 16.70 9.70 12.74
C VAL A 9 16.36 8.36 12.09
N ALA A 10 17.36 7.50 11.88
CA ALA A 10 17.14 6.11 11.49
C ALA A 10 16.25 5.38 12.53
N PRO A 11 15.65 4.22 12.19
CA PRO A 11 14.75 3.52 13.11
C PRO A 11 15.33 3.27 14.51
N SER A 12 16.62 2.96 14.62
CA SER A 12 17.31 2.76 15.91
C SER A 12 17.45 4.02 16.77
N GLY A 13 17.19 5.21 16.23
CA GLY A 13 17.08 6.44 17.00
C GLY A 13 15.73 6.60 17.72
N ASN A 14 14.71 5.88 17.26
CA ASN A 14 13.36 5.89 17.84
C ASN A 14 13.03 4.58 18.60
N PHE A 15 13.65 3.47 18.22
CA PHE A 15 13.37 2.13 18.74
C PHE A 15 14.63 1.49 19.32
N ASN A 16 14.50 0.72 20.40
CA ASN A 16 15.60 -0.10 20.88
C ASN A 16 15.76 -1.34 19.98
N LEU A 17 16.77 -1.30 19.11
CA LEU A 17 17.07 -2.35 18.14
C LEU A 17 18.35 -3.14 18.45
N SER A 18 18.90 -3.05 19.67
CA SER A 18 20.15 -3.74 20.06
C SER A 18 20.07 -5.26 19.95
N ASP A 19 18.90 -5.80 20.24
CA ASP A 19 18.61 -7.23 20.29
C ASP A 19 17.73 -7.64 19.11
N TRP A 20 17.99 -7.06 17.94
CA TRP A 20 17.36 -7.42 16.69
C TRP A 20 18.39 -7.46 15.56
N LYS A 21 18.26 -8.44 14.67
CA LYS A 21 18.77 -8.33 13.28
C LYS A 21 17.59 -8.14 12.34
N ILE A 22 17.84 -7.69 11.13
CA ILE A 22 16.83 -7.64 10.06
C ILE A 22 17.23 -8.51 8.88
N THR A 23 16.27 -9.24 8.31
CA THR A 23 16.40 -9.86 6.99
C THR A 23 15.75 -8.93 5.96
N LEU A 24 16.42 -8.66 4.84
CA LEU A 24 15.95 -7.75 3.80
C LEU A 24 15.67 -8.50 2.49
N PRO A 25 14.72 -8.02 1.67
CA PRO A 25 14.30 -8.72 0.45
C PRO A 25 15.23 -8.42 -0.74
N VAL A 26 16.54 -8.38 -0.48
CA VAL A 26 17.58 -8.25 -1.51
C VAL A 26 18.78 -9.14 -1.23
N ASP A 27 19.50 -9.48 -2.29
CA ASP A 27 20.77 -10.16 -2.23
C ASP A 27 21.96 -9.24 -1.90
N SER A 28 23.15 -9.84 -1.80
CA SER A 28 24.40 -9.11 -1.51
C SER A 28 24.77 -8.04 -2.53
N SER A 29 24.17 -8.06 -3.72
CA SER A 29 24.33 -7.05 -4.77
C SER A 29 23.17 -6.05 -4.81
N GLY A 30 22.21 -6.15 -3.88
CA GLY A 30 21.04 -5.28 -3.81
C GLY A 30 19.90 -5.65 -4.78
N LYS A 31 19.95 -6.83 -5.41
CA LYS A 31 18.92 -7.31 -6.35
C LYS A 31 17.87 -8.16 -5.64
N THR A 32 16.68 -8.27 -6.23
CA THR A 32 15.57 -9.06 -5.68
C THR A 32 15.65 -10.55 -6.04
N SER A 33 16.48 -10.96 -7.00
CA SER A 33 16.51 -12.33 -7.55
C SER A 33 17.46 -13.33 -6.86
N GLY A 34 17.92 -13.08 -5.63
CA GLY A 34 18.97 -13.88 -4.97
C GLY A 34 18.64 -14.28 -3.54
N THR A 35 19.67 -14.62 -2.76
CA THR A 35 19.51 -14.96 -1.33
C THR A 35 19.42 -13.70 -0.49
N ALA A 36 18.35 -13.55 0.28
CA ALA A 36 18.11 -12.44 1.19
C ALA A 36 19.29 -12.18 2.14
N ILE A 37 19.70 -10.93 2.27
CA ILE A 37 20.75 -10.50 3.21
C ILE A 37 20.21 -10.33 4.62
N GLU A 38 21.12 -10.42 5.59
CA GLU A 38 20.85 -10.11 6.99
C GLU A 38 21.75 -8.96 7.45
N VAL A 39 21.17 -7.96 8.10
CA VAL A 39 21.90 -6.86 8.74
C VAL A 39 21.78 -7.01 10.25
N LYS A 40 22.91 -7.22 10.92
CA LYS A 40 22.98 -7.47 12.36
C LYS A 40 23.17 -6.21 13.20
N ASN A 41 23.82 -5.17 12.66
CA ASN A 41 24.00 -3.91 13.36
C ASN A 41 23.00 -2.89 12.82
N LEU A 42 21.96 -2.60 13.60
CA LEU A 42 20.89 -1.69 13.20
C LEU A 42 21.13 -0.25 13.67
N SER A 43 22.22 0.03 14.39
CA SER A 43 22.56 1.39 14.85
C SER A 43 22.79 2.32 13.66
N GLY A 44 21.94 3.33 13.49
CA GLY A 44 21.97 4.26 12.35
C GLY A 44 21.62 3.62 10.99
N TYR A 45 21.19 2.36 10.96
CA TYR A 45 20.90 1.66 9.72
C TYR A 45 19.53 2.02 9.17
N GLN A 46 19.48 2.32 7.87
CA GLN A 46 18.25 2.47 7.09
C GLN A 46 18.50 2.14 5.61
N SER A 47 17.45 1.74 4.90
CA SER A 47 17.47 1.40 3.47
C SER A 47 16.08 1.58 2.88
N LYS A 48 15.91 1.40 1.56
CA LYS A 48 14.59 1.46 0.92
C LYS A 48 13.58 0.40 1.41
N TYR A 49 14.05 -0.64 2.12
CA TYR A 49 13.21 -1.72 2.65
C TYR A 49 12.97 -1.61 4.16
N PHE A 50 13.72 -0.73 4.84
CA PHE A 50 13.65 -0.54 6.28
C PHE A 50 14.10 0.88 6.63
N TYR A 51 13.18 1.77 6.97
CA TYR A 51 13.47 3.20 7.12
C TYR A 51 12.51 3.88 8.10
N THR A 52 12.78 5.14 8.42
CA THR A 52 11.91 5.99 9.23
C THR A 52 10.95 6.76 8.33
N GLY A 53 9.64 6.62 8.57
CA GLY A 53 8.59 7.36 7.88
C GLY A 53 8.56 8.85 8.22
N SER A 54 7.78 9.64 7.49
CA SER A 54 7.66 11.09 7.69
C SER A 54 7.11 11.49 9.06
N ASP A 55 6.46 10.57 9.75
CA ASP A 55 5.93 10.72 11.10
C ASP A 55 6.78 10.02 12.18
N GLY A 56 7.96 9.50 11.80
CA GLY A 56 8.89 8.82 12.68
C GLY A 56 8.67 7.31 12.83
N ALA A 57 7.64 6.73 12.19
CA ALA A 57 7.38 5.29 12.25
C ALA A 57 8.54 4.47 11.69
N MET A 58 8.78 3.28 12.25
CA MET A 58 9.71 2.29 11.69
C MET A 58 8.99 1.49 10.60
N VAL A 59 9.33 1.77 9.34
CA VAL A 59 8.67 1.24 8.16
C VAL A 59 9.41 0.03 7.61
N PHE A 60 8.67 -1.03 7.30
CA PHE A 60 9.13 -2.22 6.60
C PHE A 60 8.48 -2.30 5.23
N TYR A 61 9.27 -2.36 4.15
CA TYR A 61 8.77 -2.48 2.78
C TYR A 61 9.29 -3.75 2.12
N VAL A 62 8.42 -4.49 1.44
CA VAL A 62 8.73 -5.80 0.87
C VAL A 62 8.01 -6.02 -0.46
N PRO A 63 8.71 -6.10 -1.59
CA PRO A 63 8.08 -6.43 -2.87
C PRO A 63 7.90 -7.94 -3.01
N VAL A 64 6.88 -8.39 -3.76
CA VAL A 64 6.60 -9.83 -3.97
C VAL A 64 7.72 -10.57 -4.72
N ASP A 65 8.50 -9.87 -5.54
CA ASP A 65 9.65 -10.43 -6.27
C ASP A 65 10.93 -10.47 -5.43
N GLY A 66 10.84 -10.10 -4.14
CA GLY A 66 11.97 -9.91 -3.26
C GLY A 66 12.79 -11.18 -2.98
N ALA A 67 14.08 -10.98 -2.70
CA ALA A 67 14.98 -12.08 -2.37
C ALA A 67 14.48 -12.84 -1.14
N THR A 68 14.64 -14.16 -1.15
CA THR A 68 14.16 -15.03 -0.06
C THR A 68 15.31 -15.70 0.67
N THR A 69 15.02 -16.22 1.87
CA THR A 69 15.95 -17.09 2.60
C THR A 69 15.83 -18.52 2.08
N SER A 70 16.87 -19.34 2.26
CA SER A 70 16.96 -20.70 1.73
C SER A 70 15.86 -21.69 2.18
N GLY A 71 14.99 -21.30 3.11
CA GLY A 71 13.87 -22.12 3.60
C GLY A 71 12.50 -21.46 3.42
N SER A 72 12.40 -20.38 2.66
CA SER A 72 11.14 -19.68 2.44
C SER A 72 10.98 -19.29 0.98
N SER A 73 9.75 -19.43 0.47
CA SER A 73 9.38 -18.97 -0.85
C SER A 73 8.90 -17.52 -0.87
N TYR A 74 8.91 -16.81 0.28
CA TYR A 74 8.32 -15.49 0.39
C TYR A 74 9.31 -14.48 0.98
N ALA A 75 9.36 -13.31 0.34
CA ALA A 75 10.20 -12.21 0.73
C ALA A 75 9.78 -11.60 2.07
N ARG A 76 10.73 -10.95 2.74
CA ARG A 76 10.50 -10.26 4.02
C ARG A 76 11.43 -9.06 4.21
N SER A 77 10.92 -8.08 4.93
CA SER A 77 11.68 -7.07 5.66
C SER A 77 11.23 -7.21 7.10
N GLU A 78 11.98 -8.00 7.87
CA GLU A 78 11.47 -8.55 9.11
C GLU A 78 12.60 -8.67 10.13
N LEU A 79 12.34 -8.14 11.33
CA LEU A 79 13.23 -8.27 12.46
C LEU A 79 13.17 -9.70 13.00
N ARG A 80 14.32 -10.17 13.47
CA ARG A 80 14.50 -11.45 14.19
C ARG A 80 15.19 -11.13 15.50
N GLU A 81 14.56 -11.49 16.61
CA GLU A 81 15.05 -11.25 17.97
C GLU A 81 16.48 -11.77 18.15
N MET A 82 17.35 -11.09 18.85
CA MET A 82 18.73 -11.50 19.13
C MET A 82 18.95 -11.49 20.65
N ASN A 83 20.06 -12.06 21.10
CA ASN A 83 20.54 -11.91 22.48
C ASN A 83 21.98 -11.40 22.38
N GLY A 84 22.12 -10.08 22.37
CA GLY A 84 23.33 -9.41 21.90
C GLY A 84 23.69 -9.84 20.48
N THR A 85 24.90 -10.38 20.29
CA THR A 85 25.35 -10.85 18.97
C THR A 85 24.88 -12.27 18.61
N ALA A 86 24.32 -13.00 19.58
CA ALA A 86 23.86 -14.37 19.39
C ALA A 86 22.38 -14.41 18.99
N LYS A 87 21.98 -15.52 18.38
CA LYS A 87 20.56 -15.78 18.14
C LYS A 87 19.86 -16.03 19.49
N ALA A 88 18.84 -15.23 19.82
CA ALA A 88 17.86 -15.58 20.85
C ALA A 88 17.30 -17.00 20.64
N ALA A 89 17.10 -17.71 21.75
CA ALA A 89 16.59 -19.07 21.82
C ALA A 89 16.04 -19.31 23.24
N TRP A 90 14.88 -18.73 23.55
CA TRP A 90 14.22 -18.87 24.85
C TRP A 90 13.27 -20.06 24.87
N ASN A 91 12.83 -20.52 26.04
CA ASN A 91 11.90 -21.65 26.20
C ASN A 91 10.61 -21.21 26.89
N LEU A 92 9.55 -22.01 26.81
CA LEU A 92 8.24 -21.68 27.39
C LEU A 92 8.26 -21.53 28.91
N LYS A 93 9.18 -22.20 29.62
CA LYS A 93 9.33 -22.01 31.08
C LYS A 93 9.75 -20.58 31.43
N THR A 94 10.66 -20.02 30.66
CA THR A 94 11.06 -18.61 30.76
C THR A 94 9.91 -17.73 30.29
N GLY A 95 9.35 -18.08 29.14
CA GLY A 95 8.29 -17.36 28.46
C GLY A 95 8.82 -16.19 27.65
N GLY A 96 7.95 -15.65 26.80
CA GLY A 96 8.23 -14.47 26.01
C GLY A 96 6.97 -13.63 25.88
N PHE A 97 7.14 -12.32 26.02
CA PHE A 97 6.12 -11.32 25.74
C PHE A 97 6.62 -10.37 24.66
N MET A 98 5.82 -10.12 23.63
CA MET A 98 6.06 -9.09 22.61
C MET A 98 4.82 -8.22 22.45
N SER A 99 5.01 -6.91 22.30
CA SER A 99 3.95 -5.95 22.03
C SER A 99 4.35 -5.01 20.90
N ALA A 100 3.41 -4.66 20.03
CA ALA A 100 3.61 -3.66 19.00
C ALA A 100 2.38 -2.77 18.81
N THR A 101 2.60 -1.53 18.38
CA THR A 101 1.59 -0.64 17.79
C THR A 101 2.02 -0.36 16.37
N LEU A 102 1.15 -0.61 15.41
CA LEU A 102 1.45 -0.51 13.98
C LEU A 102 0.21 -0.19 13.16
N GLU A 103 0.43 0.07 11.88
CA GLU A 103 -0.58 -0.06 10.84
C GLU A 103 -0.05 -0.92 9.68
N VAL A 104 -0.97 -1.50 8.92
CA VAL A 104 -0.64 -2.11 7.63
C VAL A 104 -0.91 -1.06 6.55
N ASP A 105 0.13 -0.54 5.92
CA ASP A 105 -0.03 0.48 4.87
C ASP A 105 -0.44 -0.19 3.55
N ALA A 106 0.14 -1.36 3.29
CA ALA A 106 -0.13 -2.19 2.12
C ALA A 106 0.07 -3.68 2.44
N ALA A 107 -0.69 -4.54 1.76
CA ALA A 107 -0.51 -5.99 1.83
C ALA A 107 -0.54 -6.55 0.40
N PRO A 108 0.30 -7.55 0.09
CA PRO A 108 0.37 -8.16 -1.24
C PRO A 108 -0.95 -8.87 -1.54
N MET A 109 -1.35 -8.88 -2.81
CA MET A 109 -2.45 -9.71 -3.26
C MET A 109 -1.94 -11.14 -3.44
N ARG A 110 -2.61 -12.11 -2.82
CA ARG A 110 -2.36 -13.53 -3.06
C ARG A 110 -3.52 -14.12 -3.86
N ASP A 111 -3.21 -14.85 -4.92
CA ASP A 111 -4.21 -15.35 -5.86
C ASP A 111 -5.26 -16.22 -5.14
N GLY A 112 -6.53 -15.85 -5.30
CA GLY A 112 -7.66 -16.53 -4.67
C GLY A 112 -7.77 -16.38 -3.14
N GLN A 113 -6.87 -15.63 -2.49
CA GLN A 113 -6.88 -15.43 -1.02
C GLN A 113 -7.01 -13.98 -0.59
N GLY A 114 -6.95 -13.02 -1.52
CA GLY A 114 -7.07 -11.60 -1.20
C GLY A 114 -5.75 -11.03 -0.67
N ARG A 115 -5.81 -9.87 0.01
CA ARG A 115 -4.61 -9.22 0.51
C ARG A 115 -4.25 -9.78 1.88
N LYS A 116 -3.03 -10.29 2.05
CA LYS A 116 -2.59 -10.97 3.28
C LYS A 116 -1.14 -10.64 3.61
N ILE A 117 -0.81 -10.40 4.88
CA ILE A 117 0.56 -10.18 5.34
C ILE A 117 0.74 -10.65 6.78
N VAL A 118 1.92 -11.18 7.11
CA VAL A 118 2.33 -11.48 8.50
C VAL A 118 3.02 -10.27 9.10
N VAL A 119 2.61 -9.89 10.31
CA VAL A 119 3.10 -8.69 11.01
C VAL A 119 3.84 -8.98 12.33
N GLY A 120 3.72 -10.20 12.85
CA GLY A 120 4.36 -10.63 14.09
C GLY A 120 4.38 -12.15 14.22
N GLN A 121 5.44 -12.70 14.82
CA GLN A 121 5.60 -14.14 14.96
C GLN A 121 6.27 -14.55 16.27
N ILE A 122 5.97 -15.77 16.70
CA ILE A 122 6.87 -16.61 17.51
C ILE A 122 7.25 -17.79 16.63
N HIS A 123 8.53 -17.92 16.34
CA HIS A 123 9.07 -19.02 15.55
C HIS A 123 9.79 -19.99 16.48
N GLY A 124 9.50 -21.29 16.34
CA GLY A 124 10.21 -22.38 17.00
C GLY A 124 11.49 -22.78 16.25
N GLN A 125 11.98 -24.00 16.44
CA GLN A 125 13.12 -24.52 15.67
C GLN A 125 12.75 -24.74 14.20
N ASP A 126 11.66 -25.48 13.96
CA ASP A 126 11.28 -25.93 12.62
C ASP A 126 9.98 -25.27 12.13
N ASP A 127 9.03 -25.01 13.04
CA ASP A 127 7.68 -24.51 12.73
C ASP A 127 7.36 -23.20 13.48
N GLU A 128 6.23 -22.57 13.16
CA GLU A 128 5.79 -21.35 13.83
C GLU A 128 4.65 -21.58 14.85
N LEU A 129 4.94 -21.21 16.10
CA LEU A 129 3.96 -21.22 17.19
C LEU A 129 2.89 -20.14 16.97
N VAL A 130 3.29 -19.00 16.41
CA VAL A 130 2.39 -17.90 16.04
C VAL A 130 2.85 -17.27 14.74
N ARG A 131 1.95 -17.18 13.76
CA ARG A 131 2.03 -16.22 12.65
C ARG A 131 0.80 -15.33 12.69
N LEU A 132 0.96 -14.08 13.13
CA LEU A 132 -0.11 -13.10 13.19
C LEU A 132 -0.32 -12.46 11.82
N TYR A 133 -1.50 -12.69 11.25
CA TYR A 133 -1.88 -12.21 9.93
C TYR A 133 -2.83 -11.01 10.02
N TRP A 134 -2.62 -10.06 9.11
CA TRP A 134 -3.67 -9.18 8.62
C TRP A 134 -4.12 -9.68 7.24
N GLN A 135 -5.42 -9.81 7.01
CA GLN A 135 -6.00 -10.22 5.72
C GLN A 135 -7.33 -9.54 5.42
N ASP A 136 -7.36 -8.65 4.41
CA ASP A 136 -8.55 -7.88 4.01
C ASP A 136 -9.36 -7.38 5.23
N ASN A 137 -8.64 -6.65 6.09
CA ASN A 137 -9.07 -6.06 7.36
C ASN A 137 -9.21 -7.02 8.56
N LYS A 138 -9.19 -8.34 8.33
CA LYS A 138 -9.30 -9.33 9.41
C LYS A 138 -7.95 -9.58 10.05
N LEU A 139 -7.94 -9.74 11.38
CA LEU A 139 -6.79 -10.20 12.15
C LEU A 139 -7.06 -11.61 12.68
N TYR A 140 -6.08 -12.49 12.54
CA TYR A 140 -6.06 -13.85 13.09
C TYR A 140 -4.62 -14.33 13.19
N PHE A 141 -4.36 -15.41 13.91
CA PHE A 141 -3.04 -16.05 13.87
C PHE A 141 -3.13 -17.54 13.57
N ALA A 142 -2.13 -18.07 12.87
CA ALA A 142 -1.96 -19.50 12.67
C ALA A 142 -0.94 -20.08 13.65
N ASN A 143 -1.13 -21.35 14.02
CA ASN A 143 -0.18 -22.18 14.75
C ASN A 143 -0.07 -23.53 14.06
N ASP A 144 1.15 -23.92 13.67
CA ASP A 144 1.41 -25.09 12.81
C ASP A 144 1.11 -26.44 13.43
N GLN A 145 1.02 -26.51 14.76
CA GLN A 145 1.03 -27.78 15.48
C GLN A 145 -0.10 -27.82 16.51
N SER A 146 -1.25 -27.23 16.20
CA SER A 146 -2.37 -27.08 17.13
C SER A 146 -3.68 -27.72 16.67
N GLY A 147 -3.80 -28.07 15.39
CA GLY A 147 -4.89 -28.86 14.85
C GLY A 147 -4.83 -30.33 15.25
N SER A 148 -5.84 -31.10 14.84
CA SER A 148 -5.78 -32.57 14.88
C SER A 148 -4.55 -33.06 14.12
N ASP A 149 -3.88 -34.09 14.64
CA ASP A 149 -2.64 -34.63 14.07
C ASP A 149 -1.50 -33.60 13.93
N ASN A 150 -1.58 -32.54 14.74
CA ASN A 150 -0.68 -31.39 14.73
C ASN A 150 -0.61 -30.67 13.36
N GLU A 151 -1.77 -30.50 12.72
CA GLU A 151 -1.89 -29.63 11.54
C GLU A 151 -1.95 -28.13 11.92
N GLU A 152 -1.73 -27.27 10.91
CA GLU A 152 -1.92 -25.83 11.04
C GLU A 152 -3.39 -25.50 11.41
N HIS A 153 -3.58 -24.62 12.39
CA HIS A 153 -4.89 -24.13 12.78
C HIS A 153 -4.90 -22.61 12.96
N ASP A 154 -5.98 -21.99 12.47
CA ASP A 154 -6.23 -20.56 12.57
C ASP A 154 -7.06 -20.23 13.82
N PHE A 155 -6.60 -19.25 14.58
CA PHE A 155 -7.27 -18.71 15.75
C PHE A 155 -7.77 -17.29 15.49
N THR A 156 -9.03 -17.05 15.81
CA THR A 156 -9.67 -15.74 15.69
C THR A 156 -9.70 -15.01 17.05
N PHE A 157 -9.96 -13.71 17.01
CA PHE A 157 -10.06 -12.86 18.19
C PHE A 157 -11.50 -12.43 18.44
N LYS A 158 -11.87 -12.26 19.71
CA LYS A 158 -13.18 -11.74 20.10
C LYS A 158 -13.08 -10.71 21.21
N ALA A 159 -13.87 -9.65 21.09
CA ALA A 159 -14.13 -8.72 22.20
C ALA A 159 -15.19 -9.30 23.15
N THR A 160 -15.40 -8.64 24.29
CA THR A 160 -16.40 -9.06 25.30
C THR A 160 -17.83 -9.13 24.75
N ASP A 161 -18.14 -8.30 23.75
CA ASP A 161 -19.45 -8.28 23.06
C ASP A 161 -19.56 -9.34 21.93
N GLY A 162 -18.51 -10.15 21.73
CA GLY A 162 -18.44 -11.17 20.69
C GLY A 162 -18.02 -10.66 19.30
N SER A 163 -17.79 -9.35 19.13
CA SER A 163 -17.31 -8.79 17.87
C SER A 163 -15.87 -9.21 17.56
N ALA A 164 -15.54 -9.29 16.27
CA ALA A 164 -14.20 -9.51 15.77
C ALA A 164 -13.53 -8.17 15.40
N PRO A 165 -12.19 -8.09 15.38
CA PRO A 165 -11.48 -6.91 14.90
C PRO A 165 -11.68 -6.74 13.39
N ASP A 166 -11.85 -5.48 12.95
CA ASP A 166 -11.95 -5.07 11.55
C ASP A 166 -11.08 -3.84 11.36
N VAL A 167 -9.82 -4.05 10.98
CA VAL A 167 -8.79 -3.01 10.94
C VAL A 167 -8.45 -2.70 9.50
N SER A 168 -8.80 -1.52 9.02
CA SER A 168 -8.52 -1.12 7.64
C SER A 168 -7.02 -0.90 7.37
N LEU A 169 -6.63 -0.85 6.10
CA LEU A 169 -5.29 -0.34 5.76
C LEU A 169 -5.12 1.09 6.29
N ASN A 170 -3.92 1.41 6.77
CA ASN A 170 -3.56 2.68 7.44
C ASN A 170 -4.34 2.96 8.73
N GLU A 171 -5.05 1.97 9.27
CA GLU A 171 -5.65 2.06 10.58
C GLU A 171 -4.68 1.51 11.62
N LYS A 172 -4.43 2.30 12.67
CA LYS A 172 -3.55 1.90 13.77
C LYS A 172 -4.24 0.88 14.64
N PHE A 173 -3.54 -0.21 14.91
CA PHE A 173 -3.90 -1.19 15.92
C PHE A 173 -2.66 -1.54 16.75
N SER A 174 -2.86 -2.20 17.87
CA SER A 174 -1.77 -2.83 18.62
C SER A 174 -2.02 -4.31 18.79
N TYR A 175 -0.96 -5.07 18.99
CA TYR A 175 -1.05 -6.47 19.42
C TYR A 175 -0.15 -6.76 20.61
N THR A 176 -0.49 -7.79 21.36
CA THR A 176 0.41 -8.47 22.29
C THR A 176 0.43 -9.96 21.99
N ILE A 177 1.60 -10.59 22.10
CA ILE A 177 1.78 -12.04 21.99
C ILE A 177 2.53 -12.49 23.25
N ASN A 178 1.92 -13.33 24.07
CA ASN A 178 2.45 -13.80 25.34
C ASN A 178 2.41 -15.32 25.42
N ALA A 179 3.58 -15.95 25.41
CA ALA A 179 3.72 -17.41 25.52
C ALA A 179 4.47 -17.77 26.80
N LYS A 180 3.84 -18.53 27.71
CA LYS A 180 4.47 -18.97 28.96
C LYS A 180 3.88 -20.29 29.47
N GLY A 181 4.75 -21.22 29.80
CA GLY A 181 4.37 -22.57 30.21
C GLY A 181 3.61 -23.28 29.09
N ASN A 182 2.33 -23.54 29.31
CA ASN A 182 1.42 -24.10 28.31
C ASN A 182 0.34 -23.10 27.85
N VAL A 183 0.49 -21.82 28.17
CA VAL A 183 -0.50 -20.78 27.83
C VAL A 183 0.05 -19.90 26.71
N LEU A 184 -0.80 -19.65 25.72
CA LEU A 184 -0.60 -18.64 24.69
C LEU A 184 -1.79 -17.67 24.73
N ASP A 185 -1.48 -16.41 25.07
CA ASP A 185 -2.41 -15.29 25.00
C ASP A 185 -1.99 -14.37 23.86
N VAL A 186 -2.94 -14.05 22.98
CA VAL A 186 -2.74 -13.06 21.91
C VAL A 186 -3.91 -12.07 21.94
N ASP A 187 -3.58 -10.79 22.06
CA ASP A 187 -4.57 -9.71 22.10
C ASP A 187 -4.37 -8.73 20.94
N ILE A 188 -5.48 -8.18 20.46
CA ILE A 188 -5.54 -7.08 19.51
C ILE A 188 -6.24 -5.90 20.17
N TYR A 189 -5.69 -4.70 19.99
CA TYR A 189 -6.24 -3.44 20.49
C TYR A 189 -6.55 -2.54 19.28
N ALA A 190 -7.83 -2.32 19.00
CA ALA A 190 -8.31 -1.53 17.87
C ALA A 190 -9.68 -0.92 18.20
N ASP A 191 -10.03 0.22 17.60
CA ASP A 191 -11.33 0.89 17.76
C ASP A 191 -11.79 1.11 19.21
N GLY A 192 -10.85 1.36 20.14
CA GLY A 192 -11.16 1.47 21.56
C GLY A 192 -11.57 0.16 22.24
N LYS A 193 -11.45 -1.00 21.58
CA LYS A 193 -11.74 -2.34 22.10
C LYS A 193 -10.47 -3.18 22.24
N VAL A 194 -10.62 -4.27 23.02
CA VAL A 194 -9.63 -5.35 23.13
C VAL A 194 -10.28 -6.63 22.63
N TYR A 195 -9.59 -7.34 21.76
CA TYR A 195 -10.00 -8.62 21.20
C TYR A 195 -9.00 -9.68 21.63
N HIS A 196 -9.48 -10.71 22.32
CA HIS A 196 -8.64 -11.68 23.01
C HIS A 196 -8.73 -13.06 22.35
N SER A 197 -7.61 -13.79 22.36
CA SER A 197 -7.54 -15.22 22.06
C SER A 197 -6.63 -15.90 23.09
N HIS A 198 -7.18 -16.91 23.76
CA HIS A 198 -6.51 -17.72 24.79
C HIS A 198 -6.47 -19.17 24.36
N THR A 199 -5.28 -19.76 24.31
CA THR A 199 -5.11 -21.15 23.87
C THR A 199 -4.10 -21.90 24.75
N THR A 200 -4.21 -23.22 24.71
CA THR A 200 -3.20 -24.11 25.31
C THR A 200 -2.18 -24.49 24.25
N ILE A 201 -0.89 -24.26 24.55
CA ILE A 201 0.22 -24.65 23.70
C ILE A 201 0.36 -26.17 23.73
N ASN A 202 0.32 -26.80 22.55
CA ASN A 202 0.51 -28.24 22.38
C ASN A 202 1.86 -28.70 22.97
N SER A 203 1.90 -29.88 23.58
CA SER A 203 3.07 -30.42 24.25
C SER A 203 4.27 -30.64 23.33
N VAL A 204 4.05 -30.76 22.01
CA VAL A 204 5.12 -30.85 20.99
C VAL A 204 6.10 -29.66 21.03
N TRP A 205 5.62 -28.49 21.45
CA TRP A 205 6.42 -27.26 21.57
C TRP A 205 7.27 -27.20 22.84
N GLN A 206 7.05 -28.08 23.82
CA GLN A 206 7.63 -27.90 25.17
C GLN A 206 9.15 -28.12 25.23
N SER A 207 9.71 -28.89 24.30
CA SER A 207 11.16 -29.06 24.15
C SER A 207 11.80 -28.04 23.23
N ASP A 208 10.99 -27.20 22.58
CA ASP A 208 11.46 -26.30 21.54
C ASP A 208 12.04 -25.00 22.13
N THR A 209 12.80 -24.29 21.29
CA THR A 209 13.32 -22.96 21.59
C THR A 209 12.79 -21.94 20.60
N PHE A 210 12.51 -20.74 21.08
CA PHE A 210 11.76 -19.74 20.36
C PHE A 210 12.52 -18.44 20.20
N TYR A 211 12.05 -17.64 19.25
CA TYR A 211 12.44 -16.26 19.06
C TYR A 211 11.30 -15.47 18.43
N PHE A 212 11.23 -14.18 18.75
CA PHE A 212 10.27 -13.25 18.15
C PHE A 212 10.69 -12.79 16.76
N LYS A 213 9.68 -12.44 15.96
CA LYS A 213 9.84 -11.73 14.69
C LYS A 213 8.75 -10.68 14.54
N ALA A 214 9.09 -9.55 13.94
CA ALA A 214 8.16 -8.46 13.68
C ALA A 214 8.57 -7.66 12.43
N GLY A 215 7.60 -7.20 11.65
CA GLY A 215 7.84 -6.43 10.43
C GLY A 215 6.82 -6.76 9.35
N ALA A 216 7.31 -7.08 8.15
CA ALA A 216 6.50 -7.47 7.01
C ALA A 216 7.02 -8.79 6.42
N TYR A 217 6.20 -9.84 6.44
CA TYR A 217 6.45 -11.10 5.76
C TYR A 217 5.24 -11.46 4.88
N LEU A 218 5.47 -11.58 3.58
CA LEU A 218 4.39 -11.48 2.59
C LEU A 218 3.42 -12.67 2.58
N GLY A 219 3.93 -13.89 2.74
CA GLY A 219 3.12 -15.08 2.45
C GLY A 219 2.65 -15.19 0.99
N ALA A 220 3.17 -14.35 0.10
CA ALA A 220 2.95 -14.31 -1.34
C ALA A 220 4.26 -13.95 -2.07
N ASN A 221 4.41 -14.37 -3.31
CA ASN A 221 5.54 -14.06 -4.21
C ASN A 221 5.05 -13.83 -5.65
N GLU A 222 5.95 -13.52 -6.58
CA GLU A 222 5.61 -13.25 -7.99
C GLU A 222 4.97 -14.43 -8.74
N THR A 223 5.03 -15.64 -8.19
CA THR A 223 4.41 -16.83 -8.79
C THR A 223 2.97 -17.06 -8.34
N ASN A 224 2.56 -16.49 -7.20
CA ASN A 224 1.25 -16.74 -6.60
C ASN A 224 0.57 -15.47 -6.04
N GLY A 225 1.05 -14.30 -6.45
CA GLY A 225 0.59 -13.02 -5.99
C GLY A 225 1.23 -11.83 -6.70
N SER A 226 0.83 -10.63 -6.28
CA SER A 226 1.29 -9.37 -6.85
C SER A 226 1.36 -8.26 -5.80
N GLY A 227 2.06 -7.18 -6.14
CA GLY A 227 2.18 -5.99 -5.31
C GLY A 227 3.31 -6.06 -4.30
N TYR A 228 3.07 -5.53 -3.10
CA TYR A 228 4.05 -5.45 -2.03
C TYR A 228 3.35 -5.44 -0.68
N GLY A 229 4.10 -5.74 0.37
CA GLY A 229 3.70 -5.55 1.75
C GLY A 229 4.43 -4.35 2.35
N GLN A 230 3.71 -3.56 3.13
CA GLN A 230 4.30 -2.49 3.92
C GLN A 230 3.60 -2.35 5.27
N THR A 231 4.40 -2.22 6.33
CA THR A 231 3.93 -1.95 7.68
C THR A 231 4.70 -0.80 8.31
N SER A 232 4.01 0.03 9.08
CA SER A 232 4.59 1.15 9.83
C SER A 232 4.41 0.91 11.32
N PHE A 233 5.52 0.70 12.04
CA PHE A 233 5.52 0.46 13.49
C PHE A 233 5.75 1.76 14.26
N TYR A 234 4.92 1.99 15.27
CA TYR A 234 4.95 3.13 16.17
C TYR A 234 5.45 2.78 17.57
N ALA A 235 5.32 1.51 17.94
CA ALA A 235 5.92 0.94 19.14
C ALA A 235 6.28 -0.53 18.86
N LEU A 236 7.41 -0.98 19.41
CA LEU A 236 7.79 -2.39 19.44
C LEU A 236 8.60 -2.62 20.72
N SER A 237 8.20 -3.63 21.49
CA SER A 237 8.88 -4.04 22.72
C SER A 237 8.73 -5.54 22.92
N PHE A 238 9.69 -6.15 23.59
CA PHE A 238 9.62 -7.55 24.02
C PHE A 238 10.37 -7.74 25.35
N ASN A 239 10.03 -8.80 26.09
CA ASN A 239 10.75 -9.21 27.30
C ASN A 239 10.57 -10.70 27.60
N HIS A 240 11.40 -11.19 28.54
CA HIS A 240 11.40 -12.56 29.04
C HIS A 240 11.33 -12.63 30.58
N ASP A 241 11.11 -11.50 31.26
CA ASP A 241 11.03 -11.44 32.72
C ASP A 241 9.60 -11.70 33.24
N GLY A 242 8.64 -11.87 32.32
CA GLY A 242 7.24 -12.11 32.63
C GLY A 242 6.45 -10.83 32.88
N THR A 243 7.03 -9.66 32.64
CA THR A 243 6.30 -8.40 32.64
C THR A 243 5.43 -8.31 31.38
N THR A 244 4.19 -7.86 31.54
CA THR A 244 3.31 -7.55 30.42
C THR A 244 3.03 -6.06 30.43
N THR A 245 3.01 -5.46 29.25
CA THR A 245 2.66 -4.05 29.08
C THR A 245 1.46 -3.96 28.17
N THR A 246 0.40 -3.33 28.65
CA THR A 246 -0.78 -3.04 27.83
C THR A 246 -0.47 -1.87 26.88
N PRO A 247 -0.47 -2.06 25.56
CA PRO A 247 -0.38 -0.96 24.62
C PRO A 247 -1.56 -0.01 24.81
N SER A 248 -1.38 1.29 24.53
CA SER A 248 -2.53 2.20 24.45
C SER A 248 -3.43 1.76 23.29
N THR A 249 -4.72 1.57 23.54
CA THR A 249 -5.68 1.28 22.48
C THR A 249 -5.76 2.47 21.52
N PRO A 250 -5.44 2.30 20.22
CA PRO A 250 -5.66 3.37 19.26
C PRO A 250 -7.11 3.81 19.26
N ALA A 251 -7.33 5.12 19.24
CA ALA A 251 -8.66 5.67 19.07
C ALA A 251 -9.18 5.31 17.67
N PRO A 252 -10.50 5.10 17.49
CA PRO A 252 -11.06 4.86 16.17
C PRO A 252 -10.67 5.99 15.22
N THR A 253 -10.27 5.66 14.00
CA THR A 253 -10.03 6.67 12.97
C THR A 253 -11.34 7.44 12.77
N PRO A 254 -11.36 8.78 12.97
CA PRO A 254 -12.61 9.53 12.88
C PRO A 254 -13.18 9.35 11.48
N THR A 255 -14.41 8.85 11.39
CA THR A 255 -15.17 8.91 10.13
C THR A 255 -15.24 10.39 9.73
N PRO A 256 -14.84 10.77 8.50
CA PRO A 256 -14.95 12.15 8.07
C PRO A 256 -16.42 12.56 8.23
N THR A 257 -16.68 13.54 9.09
CA THR A 257 -18.01 14.10 9.21
C THR A 257 -18.33 14.74 7.85
N PRO A 258 -19.44 14.37 7.18
CA PRO A 258 -19.81 15.03 5.94
C PRO A 258 -19.96 16.52 6.25
N THR A 259 -19.10 17.34 5.65
CA THR A 259 -19.22 18.78 5.76
C THR A 259 -20.55 19.16 5.08
N PRO A 260 -21.49 19.84 5.75
CA PRO A 260 -22.75 20.21 5.13
C PRO A 260 -22.46 21.14 3.94
N THR A 261 -22.91 20.73 2.75
CA THR A 261 -22.81 21.51 1.53
C THR A 261 -23.55 22.84 1.69
N PRO A 262 -22.89 24.01 1.60
CA PRO A 262 -23.58 25.29 1.65
C PRO A 262 -24.41 25.51 0.37
N THR A 263 -25.62 26.05 0.54
CA THR A 263 -26.54 26.44 -0.54
C THR A 263 -25.97 27.61 -1.37
N PRO A 264 -25.99 27.56 -2.72
CA PRO A 264 -25.36 28.59 -3.55
C PRO A 264 -26.21 29.88 -3.66
N THR A 265 -25.54 31.04 -3.73
CA THR A 265 -26.06 32.35 -4.17
C THR A 265 -25.00 32.99 -5.12
N PRO A 266 -25.38 33.68 -6.23
CA PRO A 266 -24.48 33.89 -7.38
C PRO A 266 -23.63 35.19 -7.38
N THR A 267 -22.33 35.04 -7.74
CA THR A 267 -21.45 35.74 -8.75
C THR A 267 -21.29 37.30 -8.72
N PRO A 268 -20.13 37.99 -9.04
CA PRO A 268 -18.90 37.59 -9.80
C PRO A 268 -17.45 38.09 -9.36
N THR A 269 -16.43 37.40 -9.95
CA THR A 269 -15.01 37.72 -10.35
C THR A 269 -13.95 38.28 -9.38
N PRO A 270 -12.62 38.09 -9.65
CA PRO A 270 -11.86 37.06 -10.41
C PRO A 270 -10.67 36.47 -9.58
N ASP A 271 -9.81 35.64 -10.21
CA ASP A 271 -8.52 35.10 -9.68
C ASP A 271 -8.68 33.84 -8.80
N ASP A 272 -8.00 32.70 -8.96
CA ASP A 272 -6.72 32.33 -9.57
C ASP A 272 -6.85 30.83 -9.94
N GLN A 273 -6.66 30.46 -11.20
CA GLN A 273 -6.65 29.04 -11.64
C GLN A 273 -5.27 28.43 -11.39
N SER A 274 -4.82 28.47 -10.13
CA SER A 274 -3.87 27.48 -9.65
C SER A 274 -4.66 26.21 -9.38
N SER A 275 -4.79 25.43 -10.43
CA SER A 275 -5.27 24.05 -10.37
C SER A 275 -4.40 23.33 -9.31
N THR A 276 -4.95 23.07 -8.14
CA THR A 276 -4.26 22.30 -7.09
C THR A 276 -4.46 20.83 -7.41
N LEU A 277 -3.38 20.05 -7.44
CA LEU A 277 -3.46 18.59 -7.61
C LEU A 277 -4.50 17.99 -6.65
N PRO A 278 -5.27 16.98 -7.09
CA PRO A 278 -6.21 16.31 -6.21
C PRO A 278 -5.45 15.64 -5.07
N VAL A 279 -6.02 15.66 -3.86
CA VAL A 279 -5.48 14.90 -2.73
C VAL A 279 -5.70 13.42 -3.06
N THR A 280 -4.60 12.71 -3.33
CA THR A 280 -4.61 11.28 -3.61
C THR A 280 -4.58 10.49 -2.32
N THR A 281 -5.42 9.47 -2.22
CA THR A 281 -5.57 8.64 -1.00
C THR A 281 -4.76 7.35 -1.07
N ARG A 282 -4.15 7.04 -2.22
CA ARG A 282 -3.45 5.79 -2.49
C ARG A 282 -2.47 5.97 -3.64
N THR A 283 -1.34 5.27 -3.58
CA THR A 283 -0.34 5.24 -4.67
C THR A 283 -0.28 3.85 -5.29
N ILE A 284 -0.34 3.77 -6.62
CA ILE A 284 -0.34 2.54 -7.42
C ILE A 284 0.78 2.67 -8.45
N GLN A 285 1.80 1.84 -8.33
CA GLN A 285 3.02 1.98 -9.12
C GLN A 285 3.32 0.69 -9.88
N GLY A 286 3.65 0.82 -11.16
CA GLY A 286 4.23 -0.21 -12.00
C GLY A 286 5.70 -0.45 -11.64
N SER A 287 6.46 -0.94 -12.61
CA SER A 287 7.83 -1.39 -12.55
C SER A 287 8.61 -0.73 -13.69
N ASN A 288 9.86 -1.11 -13.92
CA ASN A 288 10.61 -0.63 -15.09
C ASN A 288 10.37 -1.54 -16.32
N SER A 289 9.20 -2.16 -16.41
CA SER A 289 8.77 -3.05 -17.49
C SER A 289 7.36 -2.68 -17.90
N HIS A 290 6.96 -3.06 -19.12
CA HIS A 290 5.61 -2.86 -19.62
C HIS A 290 4.52 -3.35 -18.64
N ASN A 291 3.68 -2.44 -18.16
CA ASN A 291 2.69 -2.72 -17.13
C ASN A 291 1.26 -2.27 -17.49
N TYR A 292 0.32 -2.88 -16.78
CA TYR A 292 -1.08 -2.50 -16.76
C TYR A 292 -1.40 -1.95 -15.37
N VAL A 293 -1.23 -0.64 -15.20
CA VAL A 293 -1.43 0.05 -13.91
C VAL A 293 -2.89 0.48 -13.81
N LYS A 294 -3.61 -0.07 -12.83
CA LYS A 294 -5.06 0.17 -12.67
C LYS A 294 -5.36 0.77 -11.30
N GLY A 295 -5.97 1.95 -11.32
CA GLY A 295 -6.58 2.65 -10.21
C GLY A 295 -7.78 1.94 -9.59
N THR A 296 -8.35 2.61 -8.60
CA THR A 296 -9.50 2.18 -7.80
C THR A 296 -10.72 3.00 -8.17
N SER A 297 -11.60 3.35 -7.22
CA SER A 297 -12.74 4.22 -7.49
C SER A 297 -12.62 5.59 -6.79
N GLY A 298 -11.49 5.84 -6.12
CA GLY A 298 -11.17 7.10 -5.47
C GLY A 298 -9.89 7.69 -6.04
N ASN A 299 -9.52 8.89 -5.58
CA ASN A 299 -8.36 9.62 -6.07
C ASN A 299 -7.05 8.85 -5.78
N ASP A 300 -6.37 8.42 -6.82
CA ASP A 300 -5.15 7.62 -6.77
C ASP A 300 -3.96 8.36 -7.41
N LEU A 301 -2.76 8.04 -6.95
CA LEU A 301 -1.49 8.41 -7.59
C LEU A 301 -0.97 7.20 -8.38
N LEU A 302 -1.11 7.21 -9.70
CA LEU A 302 -0.62 6.15 -10.59
C LEU A 302 0.77 6.50 -11.12
N LYS A 303 1.68 5.54 -11.15
CA LYS A 303 3.03 5.69 -11.70
C LYS A 303 3.37 4.48 -12.57
N GLY A 304 3.56 4.63 -13.87
CA GLY A 304 4.04 3.56 -14.75
C GLY A 304 5.51 3.21 -14.45
N ASN A 305 6.34 4.27 -14.42
CA ASN A 305 7.79 4.30 -14.28
C ASN A 305 8.54 4.15 -15.59
N ALA A 306 8.93 2.94 -15.98
CA ALA A 306 9.70 2.75 -17.19
C ALA A 306 9.18 1.54 -17.97
N GLY A 307 9.36 1.53 -19.28
CA GLY A 307 8.68 0.59 -20.16
C GLY A 307 7.34 1.15 -20.63
N ARG A 308 6.78 0.57 -21.71
CA ARG A 308 5.48 1.02 -22.24
C ARG A 308 4.34 0.52 -21.35
N ASP A 309 3.77 1.44 -20.62
CA ASP A 309 2.73 1.20 -19.64
C ASP A 309 1.35 1.57 -20.16
N VAL A 310 0.32 1.00 -19.54
CA VAL A 310 -1.07 1.38 -19.76
C VAL A 310 -1.70 1.67 -18.41
N LEU A 311 -2.14 2.92 -18.22
CA LEU A 311 -2.65 3.46 -16.97
C LEU A 311 -4.17 3.67 -17.09
N TRP A 312 -4.94 3.09 -16.17
CA TRP A 312 -6.37 3.34 -16.00
C TRP A 312 -6.63 3.93 -14.63
N GLY A 313 -6.94 5.23 -14.54
CA GLY A 313 -7.36 5.85 -13.28
C GLY A 313 -8.66 5.25 -12.73
N LYS A 314 -9.61 5.00 -13.64
CA LYS A 314 -11.02 4.63 -13.41
C LYS A 314 -11.84 5.82 -12.90
N THR A 315 -12.46 5.76 -11.73
CA THR A 315 -13.27 6.88 -11.19
C THR A 315 -12.52 7.51 -10.03
N GLY A 316 -12.83 8.77 -9.69
CA GLY A 316 -11.94 9.56 -8.85
C GLY A 316 -11.08 10.48 -9.70
N SER A 317 -10.53 11.53 -9.06
CA SER A 317 -9.61 12.48 -9.70
C SER A 317 -8.19 12.02 -9.43
N ASP A 318 -7.57 11.41 -10.42
CA ASP A 318 -6.29 10.71 -10.28
C ASP A 318 -5.11 11.58 -10.69
N VAL A 319 -3.91 11.25 -10.18
CA VAL A 319 -2.62 11.82 -10.62
C VAL A 319 -1.82 10.71 -11.26
N MET A 320 -1.46 10.84 -12.52
CA MET A 320 -0.85 9.79 -13.33
C MET A 320 0.52 10.26 -13.86
N TYR A 321 1.53 9.43 -13.67
CA TYR A 321 2.86 9.53 -14.27
C TYR A 321 3.05 8.33 -15.18
N GLY A 322 3.31 8.55 -16.46
CA GLY A 322 3.69 7.46 -17.37
C GLY A 322 5.08 6.97 -17.02
N GLY A 323 6.02 7.90 -16.99
CA GLY A 323 7.42 7.61 -16.89
C GLY A 323 8.23 8.72 -17.53
N ASN A 324 9.49 8.90 -17.09
CA ASN A 324 10.41 9.82 -17.74
C ASN A 324 11.43 9.04 -18.57
N ASP A 325 10.94 8.27 -19.53
CA ASP A 325 11.75 7.52 -20.49
C ASP A 325 11.28 7.76 -21.94
N SER A 326 11.70 6.89 -22.86
CA SER A 326 11.40 7.00 -24.29
C SER A 326 10.37 5.97 -24.76
N ASP A 327 9.78 5.23 -23.83
CA ASP A 327 8.75 4.26 -24.13
C ASP A 327 7.39 4.97 -24.29
N ALA A 328 6.45 4.28 -24.93
CA ALA A 328 5.18 4.87 -25.32
C ALA A 328 4.08 4.46 -24.35
N ASP A 329 3.78 5.31 -23.37
CA ASP A 329 2.75 5.03 -22.37
C ASP A 329 1.35 5.34 -22.89
N ALA A 330 0.34 4.74 -22.26
CA ALA A 330 -1.05 4.96 -22.62
C ALA A 330 -1.91 5.28 -21.41
N PHE A 331 -2.48 6.49 -21.37
CA PHE A 331 -3.43 6.94 -20.36
C PHE A 331 -4.85 6.70 -20.85
N VAL A 332 -5.60 5.84 -20.15
CA VAL A 332 -6.89 5.33 -20.64
C VAL A 332 -8.07 5.93 -19.87
N PHE A 333 -8.95 6.58 -20.62
CA PHE A 333 -10.20 7.15 -20.12
C PHE A 333 -11.37 6.27 -20.56
N ASN A 334 -11.87 5.46 -19.62
CA ASN A 334 -12.95 4.49 -19.86
C ASN A 334 -14.10 4.52 -18.83
N THR A 335 -14.23 5.62 -18.10
CA THR A 335 -15.27 5.87 -17.10
C THR A 335 -16.06 7.14 -17.43
N ALA A 336 -17.17 7.36 -16.74
CA ALA A 336 -18.02 8.53 -16.98
C ALA A 336 -17.31 9.85 -16.62
N ILE A 337 -17.42 10.85 -17.50
CA ILE A 337 -16.76 12.16 -17.36
C ILE A 337 -17.67 13.22 -16.72
N GLY A 338 -17.07 14.30 -16.21
CA GLY A 338 -17.75 15.53 -15.78
C GLY A 338 -17.94 15.69 -14.28
N LYS A 339 -17.58 14.69 -13.49
CA LYS A 339 -17.44 14.81 -12.04
C LYS A 339 -15.97 14.83 -11.62
N ASP A 340 -15.21 13.88 -12.15
CA ASP A 340 -13.82 13.65 -11.78
C ASP A 340 -12.89 14.14 -12.90
N VAL A 341 -11.71 14.64 -12.54
CA VAL A 341 -10.70 15.17 -13.48
C VAL A 341 -9.34 14.59 -13.15
N ASP A 342 -8.76 13.86 -14.10
CA ASP A 342 -7.44 13.25 -13.92
C ASP A 342 -6.31 14.17 -14.36
N TRP A 343 -5.13 13.95 -13.81
CA TRP A 343 -3.94 14.74 -14.03
C TRP A 343 -2.83 13.89 -14.59
N ILE A 344 -2.40 14.18 -15.80
CA ILE A 344 -1.23 13.53 -16.39
C ILE A 344 -0.04 14.47 -16.21
N MET A 345 0.98 14.00 -15.51
CA MET A 345 2.02 14.85 -14.97
C MET A 345 3.20 15.06 -15.92
N ASP A 346 3.52 14.06 -16.73
CA ASP A 346 4.77 13.95 -17.49
C ASP A 346 4.56 13.58 -18.97
N PHE A 347 3.37 13.81 -19.53
CA PHE A 347 3.01 13.42 -20.90
C PHE A 347 4.07 13.84 -21.94
N ASN A 348 4.54 12.87 -22.72
CA ASN A 348 5.50 13.06 -23.81
C ASN A 348 4.84 12.84 -25.19
N PRO A 349 4.54 13.90 -25.97
CA PRO A 349 3.82 13.80 -27.24
C PRO A 349 4.63 13.15 -28.37
N SER A 350 5.90 12.82 -28.14
CA SER A 350 6.69 12.03 -29.11
C SER A 350 6.48 10.53 -28.96
N HIS A 351 5.92 10.07 -27.83
CA HIS A 351 5.84 8.66 -27.48
C HIS A 351 4.48 8.26 -26.90
N ASP A 352 3.92 9.05 -26.01
CA ASP A 352 2.73 8.68 -25.23
C ASP A 352 1.44 8.86 -26.01
N LEU A 353 0.40 8.17 -25.54
CA LEU A 353 -0.93 8.18 -26.11
C LEU A 353 -2.01 8.37 -25.05
N ILE A 354 -3.07 9.06 -25.42
CA ILE A 354 -4.33 9.13 -24.67
C ILE A 354 -5.33 8.22 -25.35
N ARG A 355 -5.88 7.25 -24.62
CA ARG A 355 -6.87 6.29 -25.15
C ARG A 355 -8.27 6.65 -24.65
N LEU A 356 -9.19 6.82 -25.59
CA LEU A 356 -10.56 7.27 -25.33
C LEU A 356 -11.54 6.15 -25.67
N GLU A 357 -12.24 5.63 -24.67
CA GLU A 357 -13.25 4.59 -24.84
C GLU A 357 -14.51 5.14 -25.51
N ASN A 358 -14.87 4.61 -26.69
CA ASN A 358 -15.98 5.16 -27.48
C ASN A 358 -17.36 5.04 -26.80
N SER A 359 -17.52 4.11 -25.84
CA SER A 359 -18.75 4.00 -25.06
C SER A 359 -18.95 5.15 -24.05
N ILE A 360 -17.87 5.86 -23.71
CA ILE A 360 -17.86 7.11 -22.94
C ILE A 360 -17.90 8.32 -23.88
N PHE A 361 -16.98 8.37 -24.85
CA PHE A 361 -16.84 9.47 -25.81
C PHE A 361 -17.71 9.23 -27.05
N ARG A 362 -19.03 9.17 -26.85
CA ARG A 362 -20.02 8.58 -27.80
C ARG A 362 -20.08 9.19 -29.20
N LYS A 363 -19.47 10.34 -29.45
CA LYS A 363 -19.37 10.95 -30.79
C LYS A 363 -18.11 10.53 -31.55
N LEU A 364 -17.14 9.92 -30.86
CA LEU A 364 -15.95 9.30 -31.43
C LEU A 364 -16.28 7.84 -31.78
N THR A 365 -17.08 7.64 -32.82
CA THR A 365 -17.64 6.32 -33.15
C THR A 365 -16.70 5.38 -33.91
N LYS A 366 -15.57 5.90 -34.41
CA LYS A 366 -14.58 5.13 -35.17
C LYS A 366 -13.36 4.90 -34.30
N THR A 367 -13.01 3.64 -34.08
CA THR A 367 -11.78 3.24 -33.36
C THR A 367 -10.52 3.48 -34.20
N GLY A 368 -9.38 3.59 -33.53
CA GLY A 368 -8.08 3.95 -34.11
C GLY A 368 -7.73 5.42 -33.88
N SER A 369 -6.78 5.94 -34.67
CA SER A 369 -6.31 7.33 -34.54
C SER A 369 -7.46 8.34 -34.66
N LEU A 370 -7.46 9.35 -33.78
CA LEU A 370 -8.42 10.43 -33.82
C LEU A 370 -8.26 11.22 -35.14
N SER A 371 -9.38 11.53 -35.80
CA SER A 371 -9.37 12.43 -36.96
C SER A 371 -8.91 13.82 -36.53
N SER A 372 -8.02 14.46 -37.30
CA SER A 372 -7.61 15.84 -37.05
C SER A 372 -8.78 16.82 -37.06
N SER A 373 -9.88 16.50 -37.76
CA SER A 373 -11.12 17.28 -37.75
C SER A 373 -11.90 17.21 -36.43
N PHE A 374 -11.50 16.37 -35.48
CA PHE A 374 -12.14 16.24 -34.17
C PHE A 374 -11.30 16.84 -33.03
N PHE A 375 -10.16 17.44 -33.34
CA PHE A 375 -9.24 18.01 -32.36
C PHE A 375 -8.99 19.48 -32.65
N THR A 376 -9.03 20.31 -31.60
CA THR A 376 -8.63 21.71 -31.69
C THR A 376 -7.87 22.16 -30.45
N GLU A 377 -6.92 23.08 -30.65
CA GLU A 377 -6.21 23.75 -29.56
C GLU A 377 -6.85 25.11 -29.27
N GLY A 378 -7.22 25.39 -28.02
CA GLY A 378 -7.80 26.65 -27.55
C GLY A 378 -8.76 26.45 -26.38
N GLU A 379 -9.38 27.55 -25.93
CA GLU A 379 -10.29 27.55 -24.77
C GLU A 379 -11.64 26.86 -25.03
N LYS A 380 -12.00 26.63 -26.30
CA LYS A 380 -13.28 26.05 -26.73
C LYS A 380 -13.20 25.47 -28.14
N ALA A 381 -14.21 24.68 -28.49
CA ALA A 381 -14.44 24.23 -29.86
C ALA A 381 -14.53 25.43 -30.84
N LYS A 382 -13.96 25.26 -32.03
CA LYS A 382 -13.91 26.26 -33.10
C LYS A 382 -14.86 25.95 -34.23
N ASP A 383 -15.11 24.67 -34.51
CA ASP A 383 -16.09 24.24 -35.50
C ASP A 383 -16.87 23.01 -35.04
N ALA A 384 -18.03 22.78 -35.65
CA ALA A 384 -19.02 21.77 -35.29
C ALA A 384 -18.51 20.32 -35.20
N ASN A 385 -17.28 20.04 -35.64
CA ASN A 385 -16.67 18.72 -35.57
C ASN A 385 -15.71 18.58 -34.40
N ASP A 386 -15.23 19.65 -33.78
CA ASP A 386 -14.33 19.57 -32.65
C ASP A 386 -14.97 18.74 -31.53
N ARG A 387 -14.31 17.66 -31.11
CA ARG A 387 -14.77 16.77 -30.04
C ARG A 387 -13.80 16.80 -28.87
N ILE A 388 -12.51 16.93 -29.14
CA ILE A 388 -11.47 17.07 -28.14
C ILE A 388 -10.89 18.47 -28.27
N VAL A 389 -10.99 19.23 -27.19
CA VAL A 389 -10.48 20.59 -27.09
C VAL A 389 -9.34 20.58 -26.07
N TYR A 390 -8.17 21.08 -26.47
CA TYR A 390 -7.02 21.21 -25.58
C TYR A 390 -6.66 22.69 -25.39
N ASP A 391 -6.77 23.20 -24.16
CA ASP A 391 -6.27 24.52 -23.82
C ASP A 391 -4.82 24.42 -23.33
N LYS A 392 -3.86 24.70 -24.21
CA LYS A 392 -2.43 24.64 -23.90
C LYS A 392 -1.98 25.64 -22.82
N ASN A 393 -2.72 26.72 -22.60
CA ASN A 393 -2.34 27.70 -21.58
C ASN A 393 -2.55 27.15 -20.18
N THR A 394 -3.61 26.35 -19.98
CA THR A 394 -3.98 25.75 -18.69
C THR A 394 -3.55 24.29 -18.58
N GLY A 395 -3.45 23.58 -19.70
CA GLY A 395 -3.26 22.13 -19.77
C GLY A 395 -4.58 21.36 -19.86
N ASP A 396 -5.73 22.03 -19.91
CA ASP A 396 -7.03 21.38 -19.77
C ASP A 396 -7.47 20.65 -21.04
N LEU A 397 -8.00 19.44 -20.86
CA LEU A 397 -8.63 18.63 -21.90
C LEU A 397 -10.13 18.51 -21.68
N PHE A 398 -10.88 18.84 -22.73
CA PHE A 398 -12.34 18.81 -22.73
C PHE A 398 -12.87 17.90 -23.83
N TYR A 399 -14.01 17.26 -23.54
CA TYR A 399 -14.85 16.62 -24.53
C TYR A 399 -16.07 17.48 -24.83
N ASP A 400 -16.21 17.90 -26.09
CA ASP A 400 -17.37 18.62 -26.59
C ASP A 400 -18.24 17.68 -27.45
N ALA A 401 -19.39 17.27 -26.91
CA ALA A 401 -20.27 16.32 -27.57
C ALA A 401 -21.07 16.93 -28.73
N ASP A 402 -21.24 18.26 -28.78
CA ASP A 402 -21.88 18.92 -29.92
C ASP A 402 -20.87 19.57 -30.87
N GLY A 403 -19.67 19.87 -30.36
CA GLY A 403 -18.55 20.52 -31.04
C GLY A 403 -18.82 21.91 -31.56
N THR A 404 -20.01 22.46 -31.37
CA THR A 404 -20.32 23.81 -31.78
C THR A 404 -20.12 24.82 -30.64
N GLY A 405 -19.75 24.34 -29.45
CA GLY A 405 -19.74 25.14 -28.21
C GLY A 405 -21.14 25.60 -27.79
N GLY A 406 -22.20 24.96 -28.31
CA GLY A 406 -23.60 25.28 -27.98
C GLY A 406 -24.03 24.69 -26.64
N GLY A 407 -23.44 23.55 -26.28
CA GLY A 407 -23.44 22.91 -24.98
C GLY A 407 -22.06 23.04 -24.32
N ALA A 408 -22.03 22.87 -23.00
CA ALA A 408 -20.79 22.98 -22.25
C ALA A 408 -19.87 21.78 -22.54
N ALA A 409 -18.66 22.05 -23.00
CA ALA A 409 -17.60 21.04 -23.07
C ALA A 409 -17.27 20.55 -21.66
N VAL A 410 -17.03 19.24 -21.53
CA VAL A 410 -16.82 18.59 -20.24
C VAL A 410 -15.32 18.36 -20.05
N LYS A 411 -14.73 19.00 -19.04
CA LYS A 411 -13.35 18.75 -18.64
C LYS A 411 -13.22 17.33 -18.12
N PHE A 412 -12.22 16.59 -18.60
CA PHE A 412 -11.98 15.21 -18.15
C PHE A 412 -10.53 14.96 -17.73
N ALA A 413 -9.58 15.78 -18.19
CA ALA A 413 -8.18 15.64 -17.81
C ALA A 413 -7.41 16.96 -17.83
N VAL A 414 -6.22 16.95 -17.24
CA VAL A 414 -5.23 18.03 -17.28
C VAL A 414 -3.87 17.44 -17.68
N ILE A 415 -3.23 18.03 -18.68
CA ILE A 415 -1.83 17.81 -19.04
C ILE A 415 -0.98 18.82 -18.27
N HIS A 416 -0.47 18.41 -17.12
CA HIS A 416 0.17 19.30 -16.17
C HIS A 416 1.40 20.02 -16.75
N ASN A 417 2.22 19.28 -17.50
CA ASN A 417 3.42 19.81 -18.15
C ASN A 417 3.13 20.64 -19.41
N LYS A 418 1.86 20.79 -19.80
CA LYS A 418 1.38 21.57 -20.95
C LYS A 418 2.07 21.20 -22.27
N ALA A 419 2.34 19.90 -22.45
CA ALA A 419 2.89 19.36 -23.68
C ALA A 419 2.08 19.81 -24.91
N ALA A 420 2.75 19.96 -26.06
CA ALA A 420 2.06 20.30 -27.31
C ALA A 420 1.36 19.05 -27.86
N LEU A 421 0.02 19.05 -27.85
CA LEU A 421 -0.79 17.94 -28.33
C LEU A 421 -1.32 18.18 -29.75
N THR A 422 -1.53 17.08 -30.45
CA THR A 422 -2.18 16.98 -31.75
C THR A 422 -3.20 15.85 -31.72
N ALA A 423 -3.99 15.70 -32.79
CA ALA A 423 -4.88 14.55 -32.91
C ALA A 423 -4.16 13.19 -32.93
N ALA A 424 -2.86 13.15 -33.28
CA ALA A 424 -2.09 11.90 -33.33
C ALA A 424 -1.82 11.30 -31.95
N ASP A 425 -1.87 12.13 -30.90
CA ASP A 425 -1.68 11.71 -29.50
C ASP A 425 -2.91 10.97 -28.95
N PHE A 426 -4.02 10.90 -29.70
CA PHE A 426 -5.27 10.28 -29.26
C PHE A 426 -5.63 9.05 -30.08
N ILE A 427 -5.97 7.96 -29.38
CA ILE A 427 -6.53 6.74 -29.95
C ILE A 427 -7.93 6.51 -29.39
N VAL A 428 -8.90 6.28 -30.26
CA VAL A 428 -10.23 5.84 -29.87
C VAL A 428 -10.22 4.30 -29.78
N ILE A 429 -10.61 3.75 -28.63
CA ILE A 429 -10.67 2.31 -28.38
C ILE A 429 -12.11 1.79 -28.33
#